data_AF-A0A484Y7G2-F1
#
_entry.id   AF-A0A484Y7G2-F1
#
_cell.length_a   1.000
_cell.length_b   1.000
_cell.length_c   1.000
_cell.angle_alpha   90.00
_cell.angle_beta   90.00
_cell.angle_gamma   90.00
#
_symmetry.space_group_name_H-M   'P 1'
#
loop_
_entity.id
_entity.type
_entity.pdbx_description
1 polymer ?
#
loop_
_entity_poly.entity_id
_entity_poly.type
_entity_poly.pdbx_seq_one_letter_code
_entity_poly.pdbx_strand_id
1 'polypeptide(L)'
;MIKSLICNFRLDYAPIEQQWDLLFADYFAEDLKLLAPLAKDGLVDVDEKGIQVTAKGRLLIRNICMCFDTYLRQKARMQQFSRVI
;
A
#
# COMPACT_ATOMS: atom_id res chain seq x y z
N MET A 1 -2.72 -6.43 -3.54
CA MET A 1 -2.43 -4.99 -3.39
C MET A 1 -1.79 -4.35 -4.62
N ILE A 2 -0.54 -4.65 -5.00
CA ILE A 2 0.14 -3.97 -6.13
C ILE A 2 -0.64 -4.08 -7.46
N LYS A 3 -1.19 -5.27 -7.77
CA LYS A 3 -2.06 -5.44 -8.95
C LYS A 3 -3.27 -4.50 -8.95
N SER A 4 -3.89 -4.25 -7.79
CA SER A 4 -5.04 -3.36 -7.67
C SER A 4 -4.66 -1.91 -7.95
N LEU A 5 -3.50 -1.44 -7.47
CA LEU A 5 -3.01 -0.09 -7.77
C LEU A 5 -2.68 0.08 -9.27
N ILE A 6 -2.11 -0.95 -9.91
CA ILE A 6 -1.77 -0.89 -11.33
C ILE A 6 -3.02 -0.95 -12.23
N CYS A 7 -3.97 -1.84 -11.94
CA CYS A 7 -5.14 -2.07 -12.79
C CYS A 7 -6.30 -1.11 -12.49
N ASN A 8 -6.55 -0.85 -11.20
CA ASN A 8 -7.72 -0.10 -10.77
C ASN A 8 -7.38 1.32 -10.31
N PHE A 9 -6.08 1.68 -10.25
CA PHE A 9 -5.60 2.96 -9.71
C PHE A 9 -6.16 3.26 -8.32
N ARG A 10 -6.54 2.21 -7.57
CA ARG A 10 -7.19 2.30 -6.28
C ARG A 10 -6.81 1.10 -5.44
N LEU A 11 -6.77 1.32 -4.13
CA LEU A 11 -6.61 0.29 -3.15
C LEU A 11 -7.59 0.50 -2.00
N ASP A 12 -8.41 -0.50 -1.72
CA ASP A 12 -9.28 -0.52 -0.56
C ASP A 12 -8.62 -1.31 0.58
N TYR A 13 -8.69 -0.79 1.81
CA TYR A 13 -8.09 -1.45 2.97
C TYR A 13 -8.90 -2.65 3.43
N ALA A 14 -10.22 -2.53 3.51
CA ALA A 14 -11.13 -3.58 3.99
C ALA A 14 -10.86 -5.00 3.42
N PRO A 15 -10.73 -5.21 2.10
CA PRO A 15 -10.44 -6.54 1.57
C PRO A 15 -9.04 -7.06 1.96
N ILE A 16 -8.07 -6.19 2.21
CA ILE A 16 -6.74 -6.57 2.67
C ILE A 16 -6.78 -6.93 4.15
N GLU A 17 -7.41 -6.09 4.96
CA GLU A 17 -7.58 -6.33 6.39
C GLU A 17 -8.30 -7.66 6.65
N GLN A 18 -9.37 -7.93 5.91
CA GLN A 18 -10.11 -9.19 5.99
C GLN A 18 -9.30 -10.39 5.51
N GLN A 19 -8.53 -10.25 4.43
CA GLN A 19 -7.75 -11.36 3.87
C GLN A 19 -6.56 -11.75 4.75
N TRP A 20 -5.97 -10.78 5.45
CA TRP A 20 -4.71 -10.96 6.19
C TRP A 20 -4.85 -10.84 7.71
N ASP A 21 -6.07 -10.64 8.20
CA ASP A 21 -6.42 -10.47 9.62
C ASP A 21 -5.50 -9.45 10.32
N LEU A 22 -5.41 -8.25 9.74
CA LEU A 22 -4.58 -7.16 10.23
C LEU A 22 -5.26 -5.81 10.04
N LEU A 23 -4.85 -4.81 10.82
CA LEU A 23 -5.23 -3.42 10.61
C LEU A 23 -4.26 -2.76 9.64
N PHE A 24 -4.77 -2.22 8.53
CA PHE A 24 -3.95 -1.67 7.46
C PHE A 24 -3.19 -0.43 7.93
N ALA A 25 -3.84 0.46 8.68
CA ALA A 25 -3.23 1.70 9.15
C ALA A 25 -2.03 1.45 10.09
N ASP A 26 -2.15 0.48 11.00
CA ASP A 26 -1.06 0.10 11.91
C ASP A 26 0.03 -0.62 11.14
N TYR A 27 -0.40 -1.57 10.32
CA TYR A 27 0.52 -2.45 9.63
C TYR A 27 1.28 -1.74 8.50
N PHE A 28 0.73 -0.72 7.85
CA PHE A 28 1.40 0.05 6.79
C PHE A 28 1.74 1.48 7.24
N ALA A 29 1.85 1.74 8.56
CA ALA A 29 2.09 3.07 9.09
C ALA A 29 3.36 3.73 8.51
N GLU A 30 4.41 2.96 8.26
CA GLU A 30 5.64 3.46 7.64
C GLU A 30 5.45 3.76 6.14
N ASP A 31 4.74 2.90 5.41
CA ASP A 31 4.41 3.13 4.00
C ASP A 31 3.55 4.36 3.82
N LEU A 32 2.56 4.57 4.70
CA LEU A 32 1.69 5.75 4.68
C LEU A 32 2.50 7.03 4.91
N LYS A 33 3.55 7.00 5.74
CA LYS A 33 4.49 8.12 5.88
C LYS A 33 5.29 8.38 4.61
N LEU A 34 5.73 7.33 3.91
CA LEU A 34 6.39 7.45 2.62
C LEU A 34 5.44 7.98 1.53
N LEU A 35 4.14 7.68 1.65
CA LEU A 35 3.11 8.14 0.73
C LEU A 35 2.69 9.60 0.96
N ALA A 36 2.82 10.11 2.19
CA ALA A 36 2.45 11.47 2.56
C ALA A 36 3.01 12.58 1.64
N PRO A 37 4.30 12.59 1.24
CA PRO A 37 4.80 13.56 0.27
C PRO A 37 4.15 13.41 -1.11
N LEU A 38 3.88 12.19 -1.58
CA LEU A 38 3.20 11.96 -2.86
C LEU A 38 1.74 12.43 -2.80
N ALA A 39 1.09 12.27 -1.66
CA ALA A 39 -0.25 12.79 -1.41
C ALA A 39 -0.27 14.33 -1.43
N LYS A 40 0.72 14.96 -0.77
CA LYS A 40 0.90 16.41 -0.79
C LYS A 40 1.14 16.96 -2.20
N ASP A 41 1.80 16.20 -3.06
CA ASP A 41 2.04 16.55 -4.46
C ASP A 41 0.83 16.29 -5.39
N GLY A 42 -0.28 15.80 -4.82
CA GLY A 42 -1.52 15.49 -5.52
C GLY A 42 -1.41 14.28 -6.44
N LEU A 43 -0.52 13.34 -6.15
CA LEU A 43 -0.34 12.10 -6.92
C LEU A 43 -1.28 10.99 -6.44
N VAL A 44 -1.62 11.01 -5.15
CA VAL A 44 -2.55 10.08 -4.53
C VAL A 44 -3.43 10.81 -3.54
N ASP A 45 -4.67 10.38 -3.42
CA ASP A 45 -5.56 10.73 -2.33
C ASP A 45 -5.57 9.55 -1.37
N VAL A 46 -5.32 9.83 -0.08
CA VAL A 46 -5.28 8.82 0.98
C VAL A 46 -6.37 9.17 1.97
N ASP A 47 -7.24 8.20 2.25
CA ASP A 47 -8.27 8.31 3.28
C ASP A 47 -8.25 7.08 4.20
N GLU A 48 -9.19 7.02 5.13
CA GLU A 48 -9.34 5.93 6.10
C GLU A 48 -9.85 4.63 5.47
N LYS A 49 -10.38 4.68 4.25
CA LYS A 49 -10.97 3.54 3.53
C LYS A 49 -10.00 2.96 2.49
N GLY A 50 -9.07 3.77 1.99
CA GLY A 50 -8.21 3.39 0.90
C GLY A 50 -7.28 4.48 0.38
N ILE A 51 -6.66 4.14 -0.76
CA ILE A 51 -5.78 5.01 -1.53
C ILE A 51 -6.33 5.09 -2.95
N GLN A 52 -6.49 6.29 -3.46
CA GLN A 52 -6.88 6.55 -4.84
C GLN A 52 -5.73 7.26 -5.56
N VAL A 53 -5.27 6.70 -6.67
CA VAL A 53 -4.27 7.34 -7.52
C VAL A 53 -4.96 8.39 -8.39
N THR A 54 -4.49 9.63 -8.32
CA THR A 54 -5.02 10.73 -9.13
C THR A 54 -4.58 10.58 -10.58
N ALA A 55 -5.20 11.35 -11.49
CA ALA A 55 -4.78 11.35 -12.91
C ALA A 55 -3.27 11.65 -13.08
N LYS A 56 -2.72 12.57 -12.28
CA LYS A 56 -1.29 12.93 -12.27
C LYS A 56 -0.43 11.77 -11.76
N GLY A 57 -0.89 11.08 -10.71
CA GLY A 57 -0.20 9.92 -10.13
C GLY A 57 -0.12 8.71 -11.06
N ARG A 58 -1.05 8.54 -12.02
CA ARG A 58 -1.04 7.39 -12.93
C ARG A 58 0.24 7.31 -13.76
N LEU A 59 0.83 8.44 -14.14
CA LEU A 59 2.10 8.51 -14.86
C LEU A 59 3.28 8.01 -14.00
N LEU A 60 3.14 8.12 -12.68
CA LEU A 60 4.14 7.74 -11.68
C LEU A 60 3.73 6.50 -10.89
N ILE A 61 2.83 5.67 -11.43
CA ILE A 61 2.27 4.51 -10.73
C ILE A 61 3.35 3.54 -10.25
N ARG A 62 4.46 3.41 -10.99
CA ARG A 62 5.60 2.60 -10.58
C ARG A 62 6.25 3.13 -9.30
N ASN A 63 6.38 4.44 -9.14
CA ASN A 63 6.93 5.07 -7.93
C ASN A 63 6.01 4.87 -6.73
N ILE A 64 4.70 5.02 -6.94
CA ILE A 64 3.68 4.78 -5.90
C ILE A 64 3.71 3.31 -5.46
N CYS A 65 3.78 2.36 -6.39
CA CYS A 65 3.86 0.94 -6.07
C CYS A 65 5.15 0.56 -5.33
N MET A 66 6.28 1.22 -5.61
CA MET A 66 7.56 0.95 -4.95
C MET A 66 7.54 1.26 -3.45
N CYS A 67 6.73 2.24 -3.01
CA CYS A 67 6.53 2.52 -1.58
C CYS A 67 6.05 1.26 -0.85
N PHE A 68 5.16 0.48 -1.47
CA PHE A 68 4.58 -0.74 -0.88
C PHE A 68 5.37 -2.02 -1.17
N ASP A 69 6.16 -2.06 -2.25
CA ASP A 69 6.89 -3.27 -2.72
C ASP A 69 8.13 -3.58 -1.85
N THR A 70 8.79 -2.57 -1.31
CA THR A 70 9.92 -2.76 -0.38
C THR A 70 9.44 -3.33 0.96
N TYR A 71 8.28 -2.86 1.43
CA TYR A 71 7.70 -3.27 2.69
C TYR A 71 7.08 -4.68 2.65
N LEU A 72 6.31 -4.99 1.59
CA LEU A 72 5.76 -6.34 1.39
C LEU A 72 6.86 -7.40 1.32
N ARG A 73 8.04 -7.07 0.76
CA ARG A 73 9.21 -7.96 0.77
C ARG A 73 9.75 -8.19 2.17
N GLN A 74 9.87 -7.16 3.01
CA GLN A 74 10.38 -7.32 4.38
C GLN A 74 9.41 -8.13 5.26
N LYS A 75 8.10 -7.90 5.14
CA LYS A 75 7.08 -8.68 5.87
C LYS A 75 6.92 -10.11 5.35
N ALA A 76 6.92 -10.32 4.03
CA ALA A 76 6.92 -11.67 3.49
C ALA A 76 8.14 -12.45 3.99
N ARG A 77 9.30 -11.78 4.09
CA ARG A 77 10.51 -12.36 4.68
C ARG A 77 10.35 -12.65 6.16
N MET A 78 9.72 -11.79 6.96
CA MET A 78 9.45 -12.05 8.39
C MET A 78 8.38 -13.14 8.63
N GLN A 79 7.29 -13.16 7.86
CA GLN A 79 6.23 -14.17 7.95
C GLN A 79 6.70 -15.57 7.51
N GLN A 80 7.69 -15.66 6.61
CA GLN A 80 8.31 -16.93 6.24
C GLN A 80 9.11 -17.60 7.37
N PHE A 81 9.48 -16.87 8.44
CA PHE A 81 10.14 -17.45 9.61
C PHE A 81 9.18 -17.93 10.71
N SER A 82 7.86 -17.78 10.54
CA SER A 82 6.87 -18.17 11.57
C SER A 82 6.28 -19.58 11.39
N ARG A 83 6.85 -20.41 10.51
CA ARG A 83 6.51 -21.84 10.36
C ARG A 83 7.70 -22.73 10.74
N VAL A 84 8.16 -22.63 11.99
CA VAL A 84 8.93 -23.68 12.65
C VAL A 84 8.44 -23.78 14.10
N ILE A 85 7.35 -24.51 14.31
CA ILE A 85 7.05 -25.30 15.52
C ILE A 85 6.40 -26.60 15.03
#